data_AF-A0A3A0A5A3-F1
#
_entry.id   AF-A0A3A0A5A3-F1
#
_cell.length_a   1.000
_cell.length_b   1.000
_cell.length_c   1.000
_cell.angle_alpha   90.00
_cell.angle_beta   90.00
_cell.angle_gamma   90.00
#
_symmetry.space_group_name_H-M   'P 1'
#
loop_
_entity.id
_entity.type
_entity.pdbx_description
1 polymer ?
#
loop_
_entity_poly.entity_id
_entity_poly.type
_entity_poly.pdbx_seq_one_letter_code
_entity_poly.pdbx_strand_id
1 'polypeptide(L)'
;MANQPDQFELYDLQITVESIDGNCTCNMAVGDCFFLRGGKLSLPDGKDFCLYALQSTLPLLPAKQRLNHPADWMETDSRVTCPDPACRLVMRIDRIGRRRLRHDDVSAVPWNEAAG
;
A
#
# COMPACT_ATOMS: atom_id res chain seq x y z
N MET A 1 0.87 21.36 -13.55
CA MET A 1 1.29 20.95 -14.90
C MET A 1 0.53 19.67 -15.25
N ALA A 2 -0.22 19.66 -16.35
CA ALA A 2 -0.89 18.45 -16.81
C ALA A 2 0.14 17.33 -17.07
N ASN A 3 -0.24 16.07 -16.82
CA ASN A 3 0.62 14.95 -17.18
C ASN A 3 0.78 14.87 -18.70
N GLN A 4 1.97 14.44 -19.14
CA GLN A 4 2.17 13.99 -20.51
C GLN A 4 1.33 12.72 -20.75
N PRO A 5 0.96 12.38 -22.01
CA PRO A 5 0.08 11.25 -22.28
C PRO A 5 0.66 9.90 -21.83
N ASP A 6 1.99 9.77 -21.75
CA ASP A 6 2.70 8.58 -21.27
C ASP A 6 2.89 8.57 -19.73
N GLN A 7 2.34 9.55 -19.00
CA GLN A 7 2.55 9.73 -17.57
C GLN A 7 1.28 9.49 -16.74
N PHE A 8 1.47 8.82 -15.61
CA PHE A 8 0.43 8.61 -14.61
C PHE A 8 0.96 8.86 -13.19
N GLU A 9 0.05 9.00 -12.23
CA GLU A 9 0.39 9.22 -10.83
C GLU A 9 -0.11 8.06 -9.97
N LEU A 10 0.74 7.64 -9.03
CA LEU A 10 0.39 6.74 -7.94
C LEU A 10 0.74 7.40 -6.61
N TYR A 11 0.05 7.02 -5.55
CA TYR A 11 0.46 7.33 -4.19
C TYR A 11 1.50 6.32 -3.71
N ASP A 12 2.55 6.85 -3.07
CA ASP A 12 3.40 6.06 -2.18
C ASP A 12 2.63 5.84 -0.87
N LEU A 13 2.63 4.60 -0.38
CA LEU A 13 1.88 4.20 0.80
C LEU A 13 2.82 3.86 1.95
N GLN A 14 2.40 4.22 3.17
CA GLN A 14 2.92 3.69 4.41
C GLN A 14 1.82 2.90 5.10
N ILE A 15 2.13 1.68 5.49
CA ILE A 15 1.22 0.82 6.24
C ILE A 15 1.80 0.68 7.63
N THR A 16 1.07 1.14 8.64
CA THR A 16 1.54 1.19 10.02
C THR A 16 0.63 0.36 10.92
N VAL A 17 1.20 -0.39 11.86
CA VAL A 17 0.46 -1.01 12.95
C VAL A 17 -0.09 0.12 13.84
N GLU A 18 -1.41 0.31 13.78
CA GLU A 18 -2.11 1.38 14.50
C GLU A 18 -2.48 0.94 15.92
N SER A 19 -3.00 -0.28 16.09
CA SER A 19 -3.32 -0.85 17.40
C SER A 19 -3.09 -2.37 17.44
N ILE A 20 -2.91 -2.88 18.66
CA ILE A 20 -2.89 -4.31 18.98
C ILE A 20 -3.73 -4.48 20.24
N ASP A 21 -4.99 -4.87 20.07
CA ASP A 21 -5.96 -4.94 21.16
C ASP A 21 -6.11 -6.36 21.75
N GLY A 22 -5.27 -7.28 21.28
CA GLY A 22 -5.26 -8.69 21.65
C GLY A 22 -3.86 -9.19 22.04
N ASN A 23 -3.61 -10.47 21.81
CA ASN A 23 -2.32 -11.10 22.11
C ASN A 23 -1.57 -11.42 20.81
N CYS A 24 -0.76 -10.49 20.31
CA CYS A 24 0.13 -10.75 19.18
C CYS A 24 1.35 -11.54 19.66
N THR A 25 1.52 -12.75 19.12
CA THR A 25 2.74 -13.56 19.28
C THR A 25 3.79 -13.26 18.21
N CYS A 26 3.43 -12.42 17.25
CA CYS A 26 4.15 -12.08 16.05
C CYS A 26 5.30 -11.06 16.23
N ASN A 27 5.66 -10.71 17.48
CA ASN A 27 6.65 -9.68 17.81
C ASN A 27 6.42 -8.31 17.11
N MET A 28 5.17 -8.01 16.74
CA MET A 28 4.79 -6.71 16.20
C MET A 28 4.54 -5.72 17.33
N ALA A 29 4.89 -4.46 17.10
CA ALA A 29 4.60 -3.33 17.97
C ALA A 29 3.80 -2.24 17.24
N VAL A 30 3.05 -1.45 17.99
CA VAL A 30 2.42 -0.23 17.47
C VAL A 30 3.51 0.70 16.91
N GLY A 31 3.30 1.18 15.69
CA GLY A 31 4.28 1.98 14.96
C GLY A 31 5.17 1.20 13.99
N ASP A 32 5.25 -0.14 14.09
CA ASP A 32 5.92 -0.94 13.06
C ASP A 32 5.23 -0.74 11.72
N CYS A 33 6.02 -0.65 10.64
CA CYS A 33 5.49 -0.27 9.34
C CYS A 33 6.27 -0.89 8.18
N PHE A 34 5.63 -0.86 7.01
CA PHE A 34 6.26 -1.11 5.72
C PHE A 34 5.76 -0.10 4.69
N PHE A 35 6.46 0.00 3.57
CA PHE A 35 6.16 0.98 2.52
C PHE A 35 5.89 0.29 1.19
N LEU A 36 5.00 0.86 0.40
CA LEU A 36 4.81 0.54 -1.01
C LEU A 36 5.09 1.77 -1.85
N ARG A 37 6.13 1.72 -2.69
CA ARG A 37 6.54 2.83 -3.56
C ARG A 37 6.76 2.34 -4.97
N GLY A 38 6.03 2.89 -5.94
CA GLY A 38 6.15 2.51 -7.35
C GLY A 38 6.07 0.99 -7.61
N GLY A 39 5.24 0.26 -6.85
CA GLY A 39 5.09 -1.20 -6.96
C GLY A 39 6.11 -2.03 -6.19
N LYS A 40 7.04 -1.42 -5.45
CA LYS A 40 8.03 -2.11 -4.63
C LYS A 40 7.69 -2.01 -3.14
N LEU A 41 7.72 -3.14 -2.46
CA LEU A 41 7.56 -3.23 -1.02
C LEU A 41 8.92 -3.11 -0.34
N SER A 42 9.00 -2.34 0.75
CA SER A 42 10.22 -2.18 1.55
C SER A 42 9.91 -2.06 3.03
N LEU A 43 10.81 -2.55 3.88
CA LEU A 43 10.77 -2.43 5.34
C LEU A 43 11.80 -1.39 5.80
N PRO A 44 11.62 -0.80 7.00
CA PRO A 44 12.70 -0.09 7.67
C PRO A 44 13.91 -1.01 7.92
N ASP A 45 15.11 -0.43 7.98
CA ASP A 45 16.35 -1.21 8.10
C ASP A 45 16.34 -2.12 9.34
N GLY A 46 16.67 -3.39 9.13
CA GLY A 46 16.74 -4.40 10.19
C GLY A 46 15.39 -4.79 10.81
N LYS A 47 14.27 -4.40 10.19
CA LYS A 47 12.92 -4.78 10.62
C LYS A 47 12.39 -5.94 9.82
N ASP A 48 11.66 -6.81 10.50
CA ASP A 48 10.75 -7.78 9.92
C ASP A 48 9.29 -7.31 10.07
N PHE A 49 8.38 -8.02 9.43
CA PHE A 49 6.95 -7.75 9.54
C PHE A 49 6.20 -9.07 9.48
N CYS A 50 5.13 -9.20 10.24
CA CYS A 50 4.32 -10.41 10.27
C CYS A 50 3.76 -10.72 8.88
N LEU A 51 4.17 -11.86 8.30
CA LEU A 51 3.75 -12.31 6.98
C LEU A 51 2.22 -12.34 6.82
N TYR A 52 1.50 -12.78 7.85
CA TYR A 52 0.04 -12.91 7.79
C TYR A 52 -0.68 -11.57 7.81
N ALA A 53 -0.18 -10.62 8.60
CA ALA A 53 -0.68 -9.24 8.59
C ALA A 53 -0.35 -8.54 7.26
N LEU A 54 0.85 -8.80 6.71
CA LEU A 54 1.20 -8.34 5.37
C LEU A 54 0.25 -8.93 4.32
N GLN A 55 -0.01 -10.23 4.35
CA GLN A 55 -0.88 -10.90 3.39
C GLN A 55 -2.31 -10.34 3.39
N SER A 56 -2.87 -9.98 4.56
CA SER A 56 -4.22 -9.41 4.61
C SER A 56 -4.29 -7.99 4.02
N THR A 57 -3.19 -7.24 4.02
CA THR A 57 -3.14 -5.88 3.46
C THR A 57 -2.83 -5.85 1.96
N LEU A 58 -2.00 -6.77 1.47
CA LEU A 58 -1.50 -6.79 0.08
C LEU A 58 -2.59 -6.63 -1.01
N PRO A 59 -3.75 -7.31 -0.95
CA PRO A 59 -4.78 -7.21 -1.99
C PRO A 59 -5.35 -5.79 -2.18
N LEU A 60 -5.29 -4.95 -1.14
CA LEU A 60 -5.89 -3.61 -1.15
C LEU A 60 -4.91 -2.55 -1.69
N LEU A 61 -3.61 -2.81 -1.61
CA LEU A 61 -2.60 -1.79 -1.85
C LEU A 61 -2.65 -1.21 -3.28
N PRO A 62 -2.78 -2.00 -4.36
CA PRO A 62 -2.85 -1.45 -5.72
C PRO A 62 -4.01 -0.47 -5.91
N ALA A 63 -5.17 -0.74 -5.31
CA ALA A 63 -6.32 0.16 -5.34
C ALA A 63 -6.04 1.42 -4.50
N LYS A 64 -5.43 1.28 -3.32
CA LYS A 64 -5.07 2.41 -2.45
C LYS A 64 -4.00 3.33 -3.01
N GLN A 65 -3.14 2.83 -3.91
CA GLN A 65 -2.19 3.67 -4.67
C GLN A 65 -2.88 4.58 -5.69
N ARG A 66 -4.12 4.27 -6.11
CA ARG A 66 -4.88 5.05 -7.09
C ARG A 66 -5.87 5.96 -6.38
N LEU A 67 -6.27 7.04 -7.05
CA LEU A 67 -7.42 7.82 -6.64
C LEU A 67 -8.68 7.13 -7.19
N ASN A 68 -9.51 6.59 -6.31
CA ASN A 68 -10.78 5.94 -6.68
C ASN A 68 -11.94 6.94 -6.57
N HIS A 69 -13.15 6.48 -6.84
CA HIS A 69 -14.34 7.31 -6.71
C HIS A 69 -14.57 7.69 -5.23
N PRO A 70 -14.89 8.96 -4.90
CA PRO A 70 -14.98 9.42 -3.51
C PRO A 70 -16.10 8.77 -2.68
N ALA A 71 -17.09 8.16 -3.34
CA ALA A 71 -18.18 7.42 -2.69
C ALA A 71 -17.92 5.91 -2.57
N ASP A 72 -16.76 5.42 -3.01
CA ASP A 72 -16.37 4.01 -2.85
C ASP A 72 -15.71 3.81 -1.48
N TRP A 73 -16.10 2.77 -0.75
CA TRP A 73 -15.46 2.40 0.51
C TRP A 73 -13.97 2.10 0.31
N MET A 74 -13.59 1.62 -0.87
CA MET A 74 -12.19 1.41 -1.24
C MET A 74 -11.39 2.71 -1.29
N GLU A 75 -12.03 3.87 -1.43
CA GLU A 75 -11.36 5.17 -1.30
C GLU A 75 -11.29 5.60 0.18
N THR A 76 -12.41 5.50 0.92
CA THR A 76 -12.55 6.06 2.26
C THR A 76 -11.91 5.23 3.38
N ASP A 77 -12.02 3.90 3.31
CA ASP A 77 -11.72 3.02 4.44
C ASP A 77 -10.26 2.57 4.40
N SER A 78 -9.45 2.93 5.39
CA SER A 78 -7.98 2.74 5.34
C SER A 78 -7.44 1.70 6.33
N ARG A 79 -8.31 0.97 7.02
CA ARG A 79 -7.91 0.01 8.07
C ARG A 79 -8.03 -1.42 7.61
N VAL A 80 -7.07 -2.23 8.03
CA VAL A 80 -7.01 -3.66 7.72
C VAL A 80 -6.64 -4.42 8.99
N THR A 81 -7.29 -5.55 9.22
CA THR A 81 -7.03 -6.39 10.39
C THR A 81 -6.04 -7.51 10.05
N CYS A 82 -5.24 -7.89 11.05
CA CYS A 82 -4.54 -9.17 11.04
C CYS A 82 -5.55 -10.32 10.96
N PRO A 83 -5.28 -11.38 10.19
CA PRO A 83 -6.22 -12.50 10.05
C PRO A 83 -6.34 -13.36 11.31
N ASP A 84 -5.40 -13.27 12.26
CA ASP A 84 -5.52 -13.93 13.57
C ASP A 84 -6.50 -13.17 14.49
N PRO A 85 -7.68 -13.75 14.82
CA PRO A 85 -8.68 -13.08 15.64
C PRO A 85 -8.24 -12.81 17.07
N ALA A 86 -7.29 -13.59 17.62
CA ALA A 86 -6.80 -13.40 18.98
C ALA A 86 -5.79 -12.26 19.06
N CYS A 87 -5.07 -12.01 17.96
CA CYS A 87 -4.09 -10.93 17.83
C CYS A 87 -4.76 -9.54 17.87
N ARG A 88 -5.90 -9.38 17.20
CA ARG A 88 -6.64 -8.09 17.08
C ARG A 88 -5.74 -6.90 16.71
N LEU A 89 -4.76 -7.16 15.84
CA LEU A 89 -3.88 -6.13 15.29
C LEU A 89 -4.60 -5.42 14.14
N VAL A 90 -4.57 -4.08 14.18
CA VAL A 90 -5.11 -3.20 13.14
C VAL A 90 -3.97 -2.43 12.48
N MET A 91 -3.93 -2.44 11.16
CA MET A 91 -3.03 -1.65 10.32
C MET A 91 -3.79 -0.53 9.65
N ARG A 92 -3.16 0.63 9.53
CA ARG A 92 -3.66 1.78 8.76
C ARG A 92 -2.80 2.02 7.53
N ILE A 93 -3.46 2.24 6.39
CA ILE A 93 -2.84 2.59 5.11
C ILE A 93 -2.90 4.11 4.93
N ASP A 94 -1.75 4.75 4.92
CA ASP A 94 -1.59 6.19 4.73
C ASP A 94 -0.95 6.50 3.37
N ARG A 95 -1.51 7.47 2.64
CA ARG A 95 -0.87 8.02 1.43
C ARG A 95 0.13 9.08 1.86
N ILE A 96 1.42 8.83 1.63
CA ILE A 96 2.52 9.68 2.15
C ILE A 96 3.15 10.58 1.08
N GLY A 97 2.80 10.40 -0.19
CA GLY A 97 3.32 11.21 -1.27
C GLY A 97 2.74 10.80 -2.62
N ARG A 98 2.81 11.71 -3.60
CA ARG A 98 2.49 11.41 -5.00
C ARG A 98 3.77 11.13 -5.77
N ARG A 99 3.74 10.09 -6.57
CA ARG A 99 4.80 9.68 -7.47
C ARG A 99 4.29 9.73 -8.89
N ARG A 100 5.00 10.47 -9.74
CA ARG A 100 4.79 10.45 -11.18
C ARG A 100 5.63 9.34 -11.80
N LEU A 101 5.01 8.55 -12.67
CA LEU A 101 5.62 7.45 -13.39
C LEU A 101 5.38 7.65 -14.88
N ARG A 102 6.29 7.12 -15.70
CA ARG A 102 6.10 6.99 -17.15
C ARG A 102 5.82 5.54 -17.47
N HIS A 103 4.95 5.28 -18.45
CA HIS A 103 4.57 3.92 -18.86
C HIS A 103 5.78 3.06 -19.21
N ASP A 104 6.67 3.55 -20.07
CA ASP A 104 7.84 2.78 -20.55
C ASP A 104 8.90 2.51 -19.45
N ASP A 105 8.84 3.21 -18.32
CA ASP A 105 9.73 2.96 -17.18
C ASP A 105 9.28 1.75 -16.35
N VAL A 106 8.01 1.32 -16.48
CA VAL A 106 7.36 0.34 -15.60
C VAL A 106 6.58 -0.74 -16.35
N SER A 107 6.59 -0.72 -17.68
CA SER A 107 5.96 -1.70 -18.55
C SER A 107 6.97 -2.22 -19.56
N ALA A 108 6.96 -3.53 -19.82
CA ALA A 108 7.71 -4.11 -20.92
C ALA A 108 7.03 -3.90 -22.28
N VAL A 109 5.75 -3.55 -22.30
CA VAL A 109 4.99 -3.19 -23.51
C VAL A 109 5.15 -1.69 -23.74
N PRO A 110 5.66 -1.23 -24.89
CA PRO A 110 5.79 0.18 -25.23
C PRO A 110 4.46 0.95 -25.18
N TRP A 111 4.49 2.22 -24.76
CA TRP A 111 3.30 3.06 -24.67
C TRP A 111 2.61 3.26 -26.02
N ASN A 112 3.37 3.46 -27.09
CA ASN A 112 2.82 3.65 -28.44
C ASN A 112 2.08 2.41 -28.97
N GLU A 113 2.44 1.21 -28.52
CA GLU A 113 1.72 -0.03 -28.85
C GLU A 113 0.47 -0.20 -27.97
N ALA A 114 0.55 0.18 -26.69
CA ALA A 114 -0.56 0.06 -25.74
C ALA A 114 -1.66 1.13 -25.92
N ALA A 115 -1.30 2.30 -26.46
CA ALA A 115 -2.20 3.43 -26.66
C ALA A 115 -2.90 3.43 -28.04
N GLY A 116 -2.49 2.54 -28.95
CA GLY A 116 -3.12 2.32 -30.25
C GLY A 116 -4.33 1.39 -30.15
#